data_AF-A0A7V9PB33-F1
#
_entry.id   AF-A0A7V9PB33-F1
#
_cell.length_a   1.000
_cell.length_b   1.000
_cell.length_c   1.000
_cell.angle_alpha   90.00
_cell.angle_beta   90.00
_cell.angle_gamma   90.00
#
_symmetry.space_group_name_H-M   'P 1'
#
loop_
_entity.id
_entity.type
_entity.pdbx_description
1 polymer ?
#
loop_
_entity_poly.entity_id
_entity_poly.type
_entity_poly.pdbx_seq_one_letter_code
_entity_poly.pdbx_strand_id
1 'polypeptide(L)'
;AAFDTIVVSRSLDGARVPKYVVEFVVFHEMLHIVHPTVHRSGRRYNHTSAFRRDERKFAYFDEAENWIEQNVKNLKRSAKRK
;
A
#
# COMPACT_ATOMS: atom_id res chain seq x y z
N ALA A 1 6.52 6.24 -11.10
CA ALA A 1 5.37 6.56 -11.97
C ALA A 1 4.28 7.02 -11.03
N ALA A 2 3.95 8.31 -11.08
CA ALA A 2 2.70 8.80 -10.51
C ALA A 2 1.68 8.57 -11.62
N PHE A 3 0.87 7.52 -11.49
CA PHE A 3 -0.24 7.32 -12.40
C PHE A 3 -1.42 8.10 -11.81
N ASP A 4 -2.20 8.79 -12.64
CA ASP A 4 -3.50 9.37 -12.26
C ASP A 4 -4.56 8.28 -11.94
N THR A 5 -4.12 7.04 -11.81
CA THR A 5 -4.92 5.84 -11.61
C THR A 5 -4.37 5.08 -10.42
N ILE A 6 -5.23 4.85 -9.43
CA ILE A 6 -4.95 3.95 -8.31
C ILE A 6 -5.31 2.54 -8.74
N VAL A 7 -4.35 1.61 -8.65
CA VAL A 7 -4.55 0.20 -9.01
C VAL A 7 -4.37 -0.65 -7.76
N VAL A 8 -5.37 -1.48 -7.47
CA VAL A 8 -5.35 -2.42 -6.34
C VAL A 8 -5.38 -3.85 -6.88
N SER A 9 -4.55 -4.73 -6.31
CA SER A 9 -4.49 -6.13 -6.72
C SER A 9 -5.81 -6.85 -6.42
N ARG A 10 -6.29 -7.68 -7.37
CA ARG A 10 -7.43 -8.59 -7.16
C ARG A 10 -7.22 -9.55 -5.98
N SER A 11 -5.98 -9.82 -5.58
CA SER A 11 -5.72 -10.63 -4.38
C SER A 11 -6.29 -10.04 -3.09
N LEU A 12 -6.62 -8.74 -3.09
CA LEU A 12 -7.27 -8.03 -1.99
C LEU A 12 -8.81 -8.06 -2.09
N ASP A 13 -9.35 -8.54 -3.21
CA ASP A 13 -10.80 -8.65 -3.47
C ASP A 13 -11.31 -10.05 -3.09
N GLY A 14 -11.32 -10.32 -1.77
CA GLY A 14 -11.81 -11.60 -1.26
C GLY A 14 -12.41 -11.44 0.13
N ALA A 15 -13.43 -12.26 0.45
CA ALA A 15 -14.18 -12.16 1.71
C ALA A 15 -13.33 -12.32 3.00
N ARG A 16 -12.11 -12.87 2.88
CA ARG A 16 -11.16 -12.99 4.00
C ARG A 16 -10.34 -11.72 4.24
N VAL A 17 -10.37 -10.76 3.32
CA VAL A 17 -9.63 -9.51 3.41
C VAL A 17 -10.51 -8.51 4.14
N PRO A 18 -10.11 -8.03 5.34
CA PRO A 18 -10.87 -7.03 6.06
C PRO A 18 -10.96 -5.72 5.26
N LYS A 19 -12.10 -5.02 5.37
CA LYS A 19 -12.33 -3.76 4.65
C LYS A 19 -11.24 -2.71 4.92
N TYR A 20 -10.82 -2.59 6.18
CA TYR A 20 -9.79 -1.64 6.59
C TYR A 20 -8.44 -1.88 5.90
N VAL A 21 -8.15 -3.10 5.45
CA VAL A 21 -6.92 -3.42 4.69
C VAL A 21 -7.00 -2.84 3.29
N VAL A 22 -8.15 -2.97 2.62
CA VAL A 22 -8.36 -2.40 1.29
C VAL A 22 -8.34 -0.88 1.36
N GLU A 23 -9.01 -0.30 2.36
CA GLU A 23 -9.00 1.14 2.63
C GLU A 23 -7.57 1.65 2.87
N PHE A 24 -6.77 0.92 3.64
CA PHE A 24 -5.37 1.25 3.89
C PHE A 24 -4.52 1.21 2.61
N VAL A 25 -4.67 0.18 1.77
CA VAL A 25 -3.91 0.09 0.50
C VAL A 25 -4.28 1.23 -0.43
N VAL A 26 -5.57 1.57 -0.56
CA VAL A 26 -5.99 2.73 -1.36
C VAL A 26 -5.40 4.02 -0.81
N PHE A 27 -5.42 4.21 0.51
CA PHE A 27 -4.80 5.36 1.17
C PHE A 27 -3.28 5.43 0.92
N HIS A 28 -2.58 4.29 0.96
CA HIS A 28 -1.16 4.19 0.64
C HIS A 28 -0.85 4.61 -0.80
N GLU A 29 -1.66 4.16 -1.77
CA GLU A 29 -1.51 4.58 -3.17
C GLU A 29 -1.81 6.07 -3.36
N MET A 30 -2.79 6.62 -2.65
CA MET A 30 -3.04 8.08 -2.64
C MET A 30 -1.84 8.86 -2.07
N LEU A 31 -1.19 8.34 -1.02
CA LEU A 31 0.01 8.96 -0.47
C LEU A 31 1.16 8.98 -1.47
N HIS A 32 1.24 8.05 -2.42
CA HIS A 32 2.23 8.11 -3.51
C HIS A 32 2.01 9.28 -4.47
N ILE A 33 0.76 9.76 -4.61
CA ILE A 33 0.43 10.96 -5.37
C ILE A 33 0.85 12.21 -4.58
N VAL A 34 0.58 12.24 -3.28
CA VAL A 34 0.96 13.35 -2.38
C VAL A 34 2.48 13.46 -2.19
N HIS A 35 3.16 12.32 -2.11
CA HIS A 35 4.61 12.20 -1.91
C HIS A 35 5.25 11.54 -3.14
N PRO A 36 5.42 12.28 -4.24
CA PRO A 36 5.93 11.72 -5.48
C PRO A 36 7.36 11.17 -5.32
N THR A 37 7.70 10.16 -6.12
CA THR A 37 9.05 9.56 -6.13
C THR A 37 10.11 10.61 -6.42
N VAL A 38 11.01 10.84 -5.46
CA VAL A 38 12.15 11.73 -5.65
C VAL A 38 13.34 10.94 -6.20
N HIS A 39 13.97 11.44 -7.26
CA HIS A 39 15.22 10.89 -7.81
C HIS A 39 16.38 11.78 -7.37
N ARG A 40 17.28 11.28 -6.53
CA ARG A 40 18.54 11.97 -6.16
C ARG A 40 19.71 11.03 -6.37
N SER A 41 20.73 11.49 -7.10
CA SER A 41 21.98 10.75 -7.37
C SER A 41 21.74 9.33 -7.90
N GLY A 42 20.82 9.17 -8.85
CA GLY A 42 20.46 7.87 -9.44
C GLY A 42 19.63 6.95 -8.53
N ARG A 43 19.35 7.33 -7.28
CA ARG A 43 18.53 6.56 -6.35
C ARG A 43 17.08 7.07 -6.32
N ARG A 44 16.13 6.13 -6.30
CA ARG A 44 14.70 6.38 -6.16
C ARG A 44 14.33 6.36 -4.69
N TYR A 45 13.81 7.46 -4.18
CA TYR A 45 13.31 7.57 -2.82
C TYR A 45 11.78 7.51 -2.86
N ASN A 46 11.25 6.36 -2.48
CA ASN A 46 9.85 6.15 -2.16
C ASN A 46 9.73 5.98 -0.65
N HIS A 47 8.54 6.22 -0.08
CA HIS A 47 8.28 6.03 1.35
C HIS A 47 9.28 6.77 2.24
N THR A 48 9.49 8.07 1.96
CA THR A 48 10.32 8.96 2.77
C THR A 48 9.80 9.04 4.22
N SER A 49 10.57 9.65 5.12
CA SER A 49 10.11 9.89 6.50
C SER A 49 8.79 10.66 6.55
N ALA A 50 8.58 11.60 5.62
CA ALA A 50 7.33 12.33 5.48
C ALA A 50 6.16 11.42 5.05
N PHE A 51 6.38 10.56 4.06
CA PHE A 51 5.40 9.55 3.64
C PHE A 51 4.99 8.67 4.83
N ARG A 52 5.96 8.07 5.52
CA ARG A 52 5.70 7.15 6.65
C ARG A 52 4.96 7.83 7.80
N ARG A 53 5.23 9.13 8.03
CA ARG A 53 4.49 9.90 9.04
C ARG A 53 3.02 10.08 8.64
N ASP A 54 2.76 10.35 7.37
CA ASP A 54 1.39 10.54 6.90
C ASP A 54 0.64 9.21 6.75
N GLU A 55 1.36 8.12 6.45
CA GLU A 55 0.84 6.75 6.44
C GLU A 55 0.26 6.35 7.81
N ARG A 56 0.96 6.69 8.89
CA ARG A 56 0.50 6.46 10.28
C ARG A 56 -0.73 7.28 10.69
N LYS A 57 -1.24 8.19 9.85
CA LYS A 57 -2.48 8.93 10.13
C LYS A 57 -3.74 8.12 9.81
N PHE A 58 -3.60 6.97 9.15
CA PHE A 58 -4.74 6.09 8.90
C PHE A 58 -5.24 5.49 10.22
N ALA A 59 -6.56 5.50 10.43
CA ALA A 59 -7.17 5.13 11.70
C ALA A 59 -6.88 3.69 12.16
N TYR A 60 -6.69 2.77 11.20
CA TYR A 60 -6.38 1.36 11.46
C TYR A 60 -5.00 0.98 10.93
N PHE A 61 -4.03 1.90 11.04
CA PHE A 61 -2.69 1.71 10.47
C PHE A 61 -2.03 0.42 11.01
N ASP A 62 -1.98 0.28 12.33
CA ASP A 62 -1.31 -0.85 12.98
C ASP A 62 -2.03 -2.17 12.65
N GLU A 63 -3.37 -2.20 12.65
CA GLU A 63 -4.14 -3.39 12.33
C GLU A 63 -3.99 -3.81 10.86
N ALA A 64 -3.97 -2.82 9.95
CA ALA A 64 -3.76 -3.07 8.53
C ALA A 64 -2.35 -3.60 8.26
N GLU A 65 -1.32 -2.96 8.83
CA GLU A 65 0.07 -3.36 8.67
C GLU A 65 0.29 -4.79 9.20
N ASN A 66 -0.16 -5.07 10.42
CA ASN A 66 -0.06 -6.41 11.02
C ASN A 66 -0.78 -7.47 10.19
N TRP A 67 -1.99 -7.19 9.71
CA TRP A 67 -2.74 -8.14 8.88
C TRP A 67 -2.01 -8.40 7.56
N ILE A 68 -1.49 -7.36 6.90
CA ILE A 68 -0.74 -7.48 5.65
C ILE A 68 0.53 -8.31 5.87
N GLU A 69 1.29 -8.05 6.92
CA GLU A 69 2.52 -8.79 7.23
C GLU A 69 2.25 -10.29 7.41
N GLN A 70 1.23 -10.63 8.19
CA GLN A 70 0.82 -12.02 8.43
C GLN A 70 0.33 -12.72 7.16
N ASN A 71 -0.28 -11.97 6.23
CA ASN A 71 -0.92 -12.52 5.03
C ASN A 71 -0.12 -12.33 3.74
N VAL A 72 1.05 -11.66 3.77
CA VAL A 72 1.82 -11.27 2.58
C VAL A 72 2.16 -12.45 1.67
N LYS A 73 2.47 -13.62 2.26
CA LYS A 73 2.79 -14.85 1.50
C LYS A 73 1.56 -15.34 0.72
N ASN A 74 0.39 -15.31 1.35
CA ASN A 74 -0.86 -15.74 0.74
C ASN A 74 -1.32 -14.76 -0.34
N LEU A 75 -1.26 -13.46 -0.07
CA LEU A 75 -1.55 -12.41 -1.04
C LEU A 75 -0.68 -12.54 -2.30
N LYS A 76 0.64 -12.73 -2.12
CA LYS A 76 1.57 -12.94 -3.25
C LYS A 76 1.27 -14.22 -4.05
N ARG A 77 0.85 -15.31 -3.39
CA ARG A 77 0.45 -16.54 -4.08
C ARG A 77 -0.83 -16.35 -4.88
N SER A 78 -1.84 -15.72 -4.29
CA SER A 78 -3.10 -15.41 -4.96
C SER A 78 -2.91 -14.47 -6.15
N ALA A 79 -2.06 -13.44 -6.03
CA ALA A 79 -1.77 -12.51 -7.10
C ALA A 79 -1.08 -13.16 -8.33
N LYS A 80 -0.41 -14.31 -8.13
CA LYS A 80 0.23 -15.06 -9.23
C LYS A 80 -0.70 -16.04 -9.93
N ARG A 81 -1.83 -16.42 -9.31
CA ARG A 81 -2.82 -17.30 -9.94
C ARG A 81 -3.69 -16.42 -10.85
N LYS A 82 -3.56 -16.63 -12.16
CA LYS A 82 -4.36 -15.97 -13.19
C LYS A 82 -5.82 -16.39 -13.12
#